data_AF-A0A2N2CZ23-F1
#
_entry.id   AF-A0A2N2CZ23-F1
#
_cell.length_a   1.000
_cell.length_b   1.000
_cell.length_c   1.000
_cell.angle_alpha   90.00
_cell.angle_beta   90.00
_cell.angle_gamma   90.00
#
_symmetry.space_group_name_H-M   'P 1'
#
loop_
_entity.id
_entity.type
_entity.pdbx_description
1 polymer ?
#
loop_
_entity_poly.entity_id
_entity_poly.type
_entity_poly.pdbx_seq_one_letter_code
_entity_poly.pdbx_strand_id
1 'polypeptide(L)'
;MNAALTAQTGINPYKYQTFELKISLDLEIYTAICRLIVPAALKFDQLHRVTQNVFGWDDYHLYDFAFFNGPQRKPVVRLVPFEENLEYDADAILMASG
;
A
#
# COMPACT_ATOMS: atom_id res chain seq x y z
N MET A 1 24.08 23.53 -1.08
CA MET A 1 24.60 22.32 -0.42
C MET A 1 24.46 21.04 -1.26
N ASN A 2 23.46 20.90 -2.15
CA ASN A 2 23.24 19.64 -2.92
C ASN A 2 24.15 19.44 -4.14
N ALA A 3 24.52 20.52 -4.85
CA ALA A 3 25.40 20.40 -6.03
C ALA A 3 26.80 19.90 -5.68
N ALA A 4 27.35 20.30 -4.52
CA ALA A 4 28.67 19.85 -4.08
C ALA A 4 28.68 18.36 -3.71
N LEU A 5 27.61 17.85 -3.07
CA LEU A 5 27.50 16.44 -2.71
C LEU A 5 27.27 15.56 -3.94
N THR A 6 26.41 15.97 -4.87
CA THR A 6 26.22 15.28 -6.16
C THR A 6 27.48 15.35 -7.01
N ALA A 7 28.21 16.47 -7.00
CA ALA A 7 29.47 16.61 -7.72
C ALA A 7 30.60 15.75 -7.13
N GLN A 8 30.62 15.54 -5.81
CA GLN A 8 31.66 14.72 -5.15
C GLN A 8 31.32 13.23 -5.08
N THR A 9 30.04 12.85 -5.05
CA THR A 9 29.61 11.44 -4.90
C THR A 9 28.99 10.85 -6.16
N GLY A 10 28.63 11.68 -7.15
CA GLY A 10 27.89 11.25 -8.34
C GLY A 10 26.41 10.91 -8.09
N ILE A 11 25.95 10.95 -6.83
CA ILE A 11 24.57 10.59 -6.46
C ILE A 11 23.66 11.80 -6.68
N ASN A 12 22.63 11.64 -7.53
CA ASN A 12 21.52 12.58 -7.62
C ASN A 12 20.44 12.16 -6.62
N PRO A 13 20.28 12.88 -5.49
CA PRO A 13 19.36 12.50 -4.42
C PRO A 13 17.94 12.92 -4.81
N TYR A 14 17.42 12.41 -5.93
CA TYR A 14 16.07 12.68 -6.41
C TYR A 14 15.10 12.62 -5.22
N LYS A 15 14.38 13.73 -4.99
CA LYS A 15 13.36 13.85 -3.95
C LYS A 15 12.29 12.78 -4.18
N TYR A 16 12.42 11.64 -3.52
CA TYR A 16 11.32 10.71 -3.42
C TYR A 16 10.30 11.32 -2.46
N GLN A 17 9.12 11.64 -2.98
CA GLN A 17 7.98 11.90 -2.10
C GLN A 17 7.71 10.60 -1.34
N THR A 18 7.48 10.71 -0.03
CA THR A 18 7.18 9.58 0.84
C THR A 18 5.84 9.81 1.53
N PHE A 19 5.19 8.71 1.89
CA PHE A 19 4.02 8.73 2.76
C PHE A 19 4.39 8.13 4.11
N GLU A 20 3.90 8.76 5.18
CA GLU A 20 3.82 8.13 6.50
C GLU A 20 2.44 7.47 6.60
N LEU A 21 2.44 6.13 6.69
CA LEU A 21 1.23 5.32 6.81
C LEU A 21 1.12 4.80 8.23
N LYS A 22 -0.05 4.98 8.84
CA LYS A 22 -0.44 4.26 10.07
C LYS A 22 -1.34 3.10 9.65
N ILE A 23 -0.88 1.89 9.90
CA ILE A 23 -1.66 0.66 9.69
C ILE A 23 -2.14 0.16 11.05
N SER A 24 -3.43 -0.12 11.17
CA SER A 24 -4.03 -0.73 12.35
C SER A 24 -4.77 -2.00 11.94
N LEU A 25 -4.55 -3.08 12.68
CA LEU A 25 -5.33 -4.29 12.51
C LEU A 25 -6.63 -4.19 13.30
N ASP A 26 -7.74 -4.54 12.66
CA ASP A 26 -9.03 -4.73 13.33
C ASP A 26 -9.04 -6.13 13.96
N LEU A 27 -8.67 -6.19 15.24
CA LEU A 27 -8.58 -7.43 16.02
C LEU A 27 -9.57 -7.41 17.19
N GLU A 28 -10.73 -6.77 16.99
CA GLU A 28 -11.77 -6.57 18.00
C GLU A 28 -11.26 -5.85 19.26
N ILE A 29 -10.93 -6.61 20.31
CA ILE A 29 -10.45 -6.08 21.59
C ILE A 29 -8.94 -5.83 21.62
N TYR A 30 -8.19 -6.42 20.68
CA TYR A 30 -6.74 -6.27 20.62
C TYR A 30 -6.35 -5.11 19.72
N THR A 31 -5.26 -4.43 20.09
CA THR A 31 -4.71 -3.31 19.31
C THR A 31 -3.33 -3.70 18.77
N ALA A 32 -3.20 -3.73 17.45
CA ALA A 32 -1.92 -3.80 16.76
C ALA A 32 -1.81 -2.64 15.77
N ILE A 33 -0.78 -1.80 15.94
CA ILE A 33 -0.55 -0.60 15.13
C ILE A 33 0.90 -0.60 14.66
N CYS A 34 1.10 -0.36 13.37
CA CYS A 34 2.41 -0.12 12.77
C CYS A 34 2.45 1.23 12.06
N ARG A 35 3.58 1.94 12.13
CA ARG A 35 3.83 3.15 11.32
C ARG A 35 4.95 2.87 10.34
N LEU A 36 4.71 3.15 9.06
CA LEU A 36 5.64 2.89 7.97
C LEU A 36 5.91 4.17 7.19
N ILE A 37 7.16 4.38 6.80
CA ILE A 37 7.52 5.39 5.80
C ILE A 37 7.77 4.65 4.49
N VAL A 38 6.97 4.94 3.47
CA VAL A 38 7.07 4.28 2.16
C VAL A 38 7.24 5.31 1.03
N PRO A 39 7.86 4.94 -0.10
CA PRO A 39 7.85 5.78 -1.29
C PRO A 39 6.42 6.08 -1.74
N ALA A 40 6.12 7.31 -2.14
CA ALA A 40 4.79 7.70 -2.62
C ALA A 40 4.41 7.02 -3.94
N ALA A 41 5.41 6.54 -4.70
CA ALA A 41 5.23 5.77 -5.92
C ALA A 41 5.10 4.25 -5.68
N LEU A 42 4.99 3.80 -4.41
CA LEU A 42 4.82 2.39 -4.09
C LEU A 42 3.49 1.87 -4.67
N LYS A 43 3.55 0.78 -5.43
CA LYS A 43 2.35 0.13 -5.98
C LYS A 43 1.59 -0.65 -4.89
N PHE A 44 0.31 -0.94 -5.13
CA PHE A 44 -0.54 -1.63 -4.14
C PHE A 44 -0.12 -3.08 -3.87
N ASP A 45 0.33 -3.82 -4.87
CA ASP A 45 0.91 -5.16 -4.72
C ASP A 45 2.20 -5.13 -3.87
N GLN A 46 3.01 -4.09 -4.02
CA GLN A 46 4.21 -3.88 -3.21
C GLN A 46 3.84 -3.48 -1.78
N LEU A 47 2.82 -2.62 -1.59
CA LEU A 47 2.30 -2.27 -0.27
C LEU A 47 1.76 -3.49 0.47
N HIS A 48 1.07 -4.40 -0.23
CA HIS A 48 0.65 -5.69 0.31
C HIS A 48 1.85 -6.50 0.82
N ARG A 49 2.89 -6.69 0.00
CA ARG A 49 4.12 -7.41 0.42
C ARG A 49 4.82 -6.76 1.62
N VAL A 50 4.91 -5.43 1.66
CA VAL A 50 5.46 -4.71 2.82
C VAL A 50 4.61 -5.00 4.06
N THR A 51 3.29 -4.97 3.93
CA THR A 51 2.36 -5.26 5.03
C THR A 51 2.54 -6.69 5.54
N GLN A 52 2.60 -7.68 4.63
CA GLN A 52 2.85 -9.09 4.97
C GLN A 52 4.15 -9.24 5.77
N ASN A 53 5.25 -8.66 5.29
CA ASN A 53 6.56 -8.74 5.96
C ASN A 53 6.55 -8.09 7.35
N VAL A 54 5.90 -6.94 7.50
CA VAL A 54 5.85 -6.19 8.76
C VAL A 54 5.05 -6.94 9.84
N PHE A 55 4.01 -7.66 9.45
CA PHE A 55 3.19 -8.45 10.37
C PHE A 55 3.61 -9.93 10.47
N GLY A 56 4.66 -10.34 9.75
CA GLY A 56 5.15 -11.72 9.75
C GLY A 56 4.15 -12.70 9.15
N TRP A 57 3.40 -12.27 8.13
CA TRP A 57 2.45 -13.09 7.40
C TRP A 57 3.08 -13.69 6.14
N ASP A 58 2.54 -14.83 5.71
CA ASP A 58 3.13 -15.66 4.65
C ASP A 58 2.37 -15.58 3.30
N ASP A 59 1.57 -14.54 3.07
CA ASP A 59 0.86 -14.30 1.79
C ASP A 59 -0.07 -15.45 1.34
N TYR A 60 -0.63 -16.21 2.29
CA TYR A 60 -1.51 -17.36 2.00
C TYR A 60 -2.98 -17.00 1.73
N HIS A 61 -3.35 -15.73 1.86
CA HIS A 61 -4.74 -15.29 1.75
C HIS A 61 -4.91 -14.25 0.64
N LEU A 62 -6.06 -14.32 -0.02
CA LEU A 62 -6.48 -13.29 -0.98
C LEU A 62 -6.56 -11.94 -0.28
N TYR A 63 -6.32 -10.88 -1.04
CA TYR A 63 -6.36 -9.51 -0.55
C TYR A 63 -7.02 -8.58 -1.57
N ASP A 64 -7.50 -7.44 -1.10
CA ASP A 64 -7.93 -6.30 -1.90
C ASP A 64 -7.68 -5.00 -1.13
N PHE A 65 -7.84 -3.85 -1.80
CA PHE A 65 -7.81 -2.54 -1.14
C PHE A 65 -9.14 -1.81 -1.35
N ALA A 66 -9.86 -1.56 -0.26
CA ALA A 66 -11.12 -0.83 -0.27
C ALA A 66 -10.94 0.60 0.25
N PHE A 67 -11.43 1.58 -0.51
CA PHE A 67 -11.40 2.99 -0.17
C PHE A 67 -12.78 3.47 0.22
N PHE A 68 -12.88 4.23 1.30
CA PHE A 68 -14.14 4.72 1.85
C PHE A 68 -14.16 6.24 1.86
N ASN A 69 -15.34 6.82 1.60
CA ASN A 69 -15.57 8.25 1.74
C ASN A 69 -16.58 8.48 2.87
N GLY A 70 -16.07 8.84 4.06
CA GLY A 70 -16.88 9.04 5.26
C GLY A 70 -17.23 7.75 6.00
N PRO A 71 -18.25 7.76 6.89
CA PRO A 71 -18.56 6.66 7.81
C PRO A 71 -19.32 5.50 7.15
N GLN A 72 -19.47 5.51 5.82
CA GLN A 72 -20.25 4.53 5.09
C GLN A 72 -19.50 3.20 5.04
N ARG A 73 -20.22 2.09 5.24
CA ARG A 73 -19.65 0.74 5.15
C ARG A 73 -19.45 0.24 3.72
N LYS A 74 -19.96 0.96 2.72
CA LYS A 74 -19.75 0.62 1.31
C LYS A 74 -18.53 1.37 0.79
N PRO A 75 -17.53 0.70 0.19
CA PRO A 75 -16.40 1.38 -0.42
C PRO A 75 -16.83 2.17 -1.66
N VAL A 76 -16.15 3.29 -1.92
CA VAL A 76 -16.28 4.08 -3.15
C VAL A 76 -15.42 3.54 -4.28
N VAL A 77 -14.32 2.88 -3.93
CA VAL A 77 -13.41 2.20 -4.87
C VAL A 77 -12.90 0.93 -4.19
N ARG A 78 -12.83 -0.16 -4.95
CA ARG A 78 -12.19 -1.40 -4.54
C ARG A 78 -11.18 -1.79 -5.61
N LEU A 79 -9.92 -1.95 -5.21
CA LEU A 79 -8.85 -2.42 -6.06
C LEU A 79 -8.63 -3.91 -5.82
N VAL A 80 -8.60 -4.71 -6.88
CA VAL A 80 -8.47 -6.17 -6.80
C VAL A 80 -7.24 -6.67 -7.57
N PRO A 81 -6.49 -7.65 -7.04
CA PRO A 81 -5.25 -8.10 -7.67
C PRO A 81 -5.47 -9.16 -8.77
N PHE A 82 -6.62 -9.83 -8.80
CA PHE A 82 -6.89 -10.94 -9.72
C PHE A 82 -8.16 -10.68 -10.56
N GLU A 83 -8.17 -11.15 -11.81
CA GLU A 83 -9.30 -10.97 -12.72
C GLU A 83 -10.55 -11.71 -12.23
N GLU A 84 -10.37 -12.85 -11.56
CA GLU A 84 -11.42 -13.67 -10.96
C GLU A 84 -12.22 -12.89 -9.91
N ASN A 85 -11.65 -11.84 -9.32
CA ASN A 85 -12.39 -10.98 -8.40
C ASN A 85 -13.52 -10.22 -9.10
N LEU A 86 -13.39 -9.93 -10.40
CA LEU A 86 -14.40 -9.23 -11.19
C LEU A 86 -15.66 -10.08 -11.43
N GLU A 87 -15.56 -11.41 -11.28
CA GLU A 87 -16.73 -12.30 -11.32
C GLU A 87 -17.68 -12.05 -10.14
N TYR A 88 -17.15 -11.59 -9.01
CA TYR A 88 -17.91 -11.31 -7.79
C TYR A 88 -18.28 -9.82 -7.65
N ASP A 89 -17.50 -8.94 -8.27
CA ASP A 89 -17.65 -7.50 -8.19
C ASP A 89 -17.16 -6.84 -9.49
N ALA A 90 -18.07 -6.75 -10.46
CA ALA A 90 -17.76 -6.23 -11.80
C ALA A 90 -17.38 -4.73 -11.80
N ASP A 91 -17.70 -4.00 -10.72
CA ASP A 91 -17.36 -2.58 -10.55
C ASP A 91 -15.98 -2.40 -9.91
N ALA A 92 -15.33 -3.48 -9.45
CA ALA A 92 -13.97 -3.41 -8.91
C ALA A 92 -12.95 -3.06 -10.00
N ILE A 93 -11.85 -2.43 -9.59
CA ILE A 93 -10.79 -2.01 -10.49
C ILE A 93 -9.61 -2.97 -10.35
N LEU A 94 -9.24 -3.63 -11.46
CA LEU A 94 -8.05 -4.47 -11.49
C LEU A 94 -6.80 -3.62 -11.27
N MET A 95 -5.94 -4.05 -10.34
CA MET A 95 -4.65 -3.41 -10.12
C MET A 95 -3.77 -3.57 -11.36
N ALA A 96 -3.07 -2.51 -11.77
CA ALA A 96 -2.15 -2.60 -12.90
C ALA A 96 -1.03 -3.62 -12.60
N SER A 97 -0.95 -4.69 -13.38
CA SER A 97 0.16 -5.64 -13.36
C SER A 97 1.46 -4.92 -13.68
N GLY A 98 2.47 -5.07 -12.82
CA GLY A 98 3.80 -4.50 -13.02
C GLY A 98 4.63 -5.22 -14.06
#